data_AF-A0A2A2JQR2-F1
#
_entry.id   AF-A0A2A2JQR2-F1
#
_cell.length_a   1.000
_cell.length_b   1.000
_cell.length_c   1.000
_cell.angle_alpha   90.00
_cell.angle_beta   90.00
_cell.angle_gamma   90.00
#
_symmetry.space_group_name_H-M   'P 1'
#
loop_
_entity.id
_entity.type
_entity.pdbx_description
1 polymer ?
#
loop_
_entity_poly.entity_id
_entity_poly.type
_entity_poly.pdbx_seq_one_letter_code
_entity_poly.pdbx_strand_id
1 'polypeptide(L)'
;MSASPILLRFTTGGQLNNLRGISTSVKNNARFRISPPPSFREIGRIMPTQKGANSEYQPGQFFIHRTFAYRGVIICGFNTRYHEKDTNKNGSVTQDSPTSKTKQYYQVLIHRPDWPFLGFPVDMTSYLVDNGPPTPTGRTEKILTVINGMDCVSQDDVLPYAPLEETALEHDLFDRIFELKLKNGLVVAGIKPELIDNYRHSNRTWLAPRDVFTQVTDNIEVTVTTFYLGENLVNGQTKHVWRYVVRSTRFFHKIG
;
A
#
# COMPACT_ATOMS: atom_id res chain seq x y z
N MET A 1 -13.53 1.21 25.05
CA MET A 1 -14.06 0.07 24.27
C MET A 1 -12.88 -0.57 23.58
N SER A 2 -12.50 -1.79 23.99
CA SER A 2 -11.26 -2.46 23.55
C SER A 2 -11.54 -3.17 22.22
N ALA A 3 -10.85 -2.76 21.15
CA ALA A 3 -10.89 -3.41 19.86
C ALA A 3 -9.95 -4.62 19.88
N SER A 4 -10.51 -5.81 19.72
CA SER A 4 -9.75 -7.06 19.60
C SER A 4 -9.10 -7.16 18.20
N PRO A 5 -7.88 -7.71 18.07
CA PRO A 5 -7.22 -7.88 16.78
C PRO A 5 -7.95 -8.90 15.90
N ILE A 6 -8.19 -8.55 14.64
CA ILE A 6 -8.77 -9.44 13.63
C ILE A 6 -7.62 -10.18 12.94
N LEU A 7 -7.54 -11.50 13.13
CA LEU A 7 -6.57 -12.35 12.44
C LEU A 7 -7.18 -12.87 11.13
N LEU A 8 -6.56 -12.53 9.99
CA LEU A 8 -6.95 -13.02 8.67
C LEU A 8 -6.42 -14.44 8.46
N ARG A 9 -7.31 -15.39 8.13
CA ARG A 9 -6.94 -16.77 7.77
C ARG A 9 -7.20 -17.00 6.28
N PHE A 10 -6.18 -17.45 5.56
CA PHE A 10 -6.32 -18.01 4.21
C PHE A 10 -6.43 -19.53 4.35
N THR A 11 -7.51 -20.13 3.84
CA THR A 11 -7.64 -21.59 3.80
C THR A 11 -7.03 -22.14 2.52
N THR A 12 -5.93 -22.89 2.65
CA THR A 12 -5.51 -23.88 1.66
C THR A 12 -6.00 -25.25 2.14
N GLY A 13 -6.70 -25.98 1.28
CA GLY A 13 -7.31 -27.27 1.63
C GLY A 13 -6.26 -28.34 1.89
N GLY A 14 -6.36 -28.99 3.07
CA GLY A 14 -5.58 -30.17 3.44
C GLY A 14 -5.96 -30.65 4.83
N GLN A 15 -6.64 -31.80 4.93
CA GLN A 15 -6.96 -32.46 6.19
C GLN A 15 -5.71 -33.13 6.79
N LEU A 16 -5.49 -32.97 8.10
CA LEU A 16 -4.73 -33.94 8.90
C LEU A 16 -5.40 -34.15 10.26
N ASN A 17 -5.63 -35.42 10.56
CA ASN A 17 -6.28 -35.96 11.75
C ASN A 17 -5.28 -36.18 12.90
N ASN A 18 -5.83 -36.16 14.12
CA ASN A 18 -5.42 -36.89 15.33
C ASN A 18 -4.00 -36.75 15.88
N LEU A 19 -3.88 -36.15 17.08
CA LEU A 19 -3.02 -36.69 18.15
C LEU A 19 -3.67 -36.47 19.53
N ARG A 20 -3.66 -37.56 20.33
CA ARG A 20 -4.24 -37.74 21.65
C ARG A 20 -3.41 -37.05 22.74
N GLY A 21 -4.09 -36.64 23.81
CA GLY A 21 -3.52 -35.87 24.92
C GLY A 21 -2.68 -36.65 25.92
N ILE A 22 -1.97 -35.88 26.74
CA ILE A 22 -1.37 -36.30 28.00
C ILE A 22 -1.90 -35.35 29.08
N SER A 23 -2.51 -35.95 30.10
CA SER A 23 -3.05 -35.29 31.29
C SER A 23 -2.02 -35.36 32.41
N THR A 24 -1.70 -34.22 33.04
CA THR A 24 -1.15 -34.18 34.40
C THR A 24 -1.75 -33.00 35.16
N SER A 25 -2.42 -33.35 36.26
CA SER A 25 -3.15 -32.49 37.19
C SER A 25 -2.24 -31.60 38.04
N VAL A 26 -2.52 -30.29 38.07
CA VAL A 26 -2.33 -29.41 39.25
C VAL A 26 -3.49 -28.42 39.30
N LYS A 27 -4.27 -28.48 40.39
CA LYS A 27 -5.41 -27.59 40.66
C LYS A 27 -4.91 -26.20 41.09
N ASN A 28 -4.72 -25.30 40.13
CA ASN A 28 -4.70 -23.87 40.39
C ASN A 28 -6.03 -23.28 39.92
N ASN A 29 -6.86 -22.82 40.87
CA ASN A 29 -8.07 -22.06 40.61
C ASN A 29 -7.71 -20.62 40.19
N ALA A 30 -7.03 -20.50 39.05
CA ALA A 30 -7.02 -19.26 38.29
C ALA A 30 -8.19 -19.36 37.30
N ARG A 31 -9.25 -18.59 37.53
CA ARG A 31 -10.28 -18.35 36.51
C ARG A 31 -9.64 -17.53 35.40
N PHE A 32 -8.92 -18.19 34.50
CA PHE A 32 -8.61 -17.63 33.20
C PHE A 32 -9.94 -17.36 32.53
N ARG A 33 -10.31 -16.09 32.37
CA ARG A 33 -11.36 -15.72 31.43
C ARG A 33 -10.86 -16.19 30.08
N ILE A 34 -11.39 -17.32 29.61
CA ILE A 34 -11.21 -17.77 28.24
C ILE A 34 -11.90 -16.68 27.42
N SER A 35 -11.11 -15.78 26.83
CA SER A 35 -11.61 -14.83 25.86
C SER A 35 -12.34 -15.65 24.79
N PRO A 36 -13.55 -15.24 24.36
CA PRO A 36 -14.22 -15.89 23.25
C PRO A 36 -13.21 -16.08 22.11
N PRO A 37 -13.19 -17.24 21.45
CA PRO A 37 -12.32 -17.43 20.30
C PRO A 37 -12.56 -16.29 19.32
N PRO A 38 -11.51 -15.73 18.70
CA PRO A 38 -11.65 -14.62 17.78
C PRO A 38 -12.67 -15.01 16.69
N SER A 39 -13.72 -14.21 16.54
CA SER A 39 -14.71 -14.46 15.49
C SER A 39 -14.08 -14.08 14.15
N PHE A 40 -13.87 -15.07 13.29
CA PHE A 40 -13.43 -14.83 11.93
C PHE A 40 -14.60 -14.28 11.11
N ARG A 41 -14.36 -13.19 10.39
CA ARG A 41 -15.31 -12.61 9.43
C ARG A 41 -14.77 -12.83 8.03
N GLU A 42 -15.57 -13.44 7.18
CA GLU A 42 -15.28 -13.48 5.74
C GLU A 42 -15.46 -12.08 5.17
N ILE A 43 -14.43 -11.55 4.52
CA ILE A 43 -14.43 -10.19 3.96
C ILE A 43 -14.54 -10.18 2.43
N GLY A 44 -14.38 -11.34 1.78
CA GLY A 44 -14.40 -11.47 0.33
C GLY A 44 -13.57 -12.63 -0.18
N ARG A 45 -13.42 -12.70 -1.51
CA ARG A 45 -12.77 -13.78 -2.23
C ARG A 45 -11.47 -13.32 -2.88
N ILE A 46 -10.36 -14.01 -2.62
CA ILE A 46 -9.08 -13.73 -3.30
C ILE A 46 -9.22 -13.96 -4.81
N MET A 47 -8.70 -13.00 -5.58
CA MET A 47 -8.66 -13.03 -7.03
C MET A 47 -7.26 -13.44 -7.51
N PRO A 48 -7.13 -13.92 -8.77
CA PRO A 48 -5.84 -14.20 -9.36
C PRO A 48 -4.95 -12.96 -9.41
N THR A 49 -3.68 -13.14 -9.06
CA THR A 49 -2.68 -12.07 -9.13
C THR A 49 -2.29 -11.82 -10.57
N GLN A 50 -2.20 -10.56 -10.97
CA GLN A 50 -1.78 -10.15 -12.31
C GLN A 50 -0.25 -10.27 -12.39
N LYS A 51 0.25 -11.11 -13.31
CA LYS A 51 1.69 -11.30 -13.56
C LYS A 51 1.99 -11.09 -15.04
N GLY A 52 3.00 -10.28 -15.34
CA GLY A 52 3.46 -10.01 -16.70
C GLY A 52 3.51 -8.52 -17.05
N ALA A 53 4.18 -8.18 -18.16
CA ALA A 53 4.45 -6.80 -18.56
C ALA A 53 3.19 -5.99 -18.94
N ASN A 54 2.06 -6.64 -19.25
CA ASN A 54 0.80 -6.00 -19.67
C ASN A 54 -0.37 -6.24 -18.71
N SER A 55 -0.10 -6.70 -17.49
CA SER A 55 -1.14 -7.05 -16.52
C SER A 55 -1.22 -6.00 -15.40
N GLU A 56 -1.81 -4.85 -15.71
CA GLU A 56 -1.99 -3.76 -14.75
C GLU A 56 -3.35 -3.87 -14.03
N TYR A 57 -3.34 -3.69 -12.71
CA TYR A 57 -4.57 -3.55 -11.94
C TYR A 57 -5.29 -2.24 -12.27
N GLN A 58 -6.60 -2.35 -12.47
CA GLN A 58 -7.44 -1.21 -12.77
C GLN A 58 -7.80 -0.41 -11.51
N PRO A 59 -8.10 0.89 -11.63
CA PRO A 59 -8.68 1.68 -10.56
C PRO A 59 -9.94 1.04 -10.01
N GLY A 60 -10.11 1.09 -8.68
CA GLY A 60 -11.20 0.44 -7.97
C GLY A 60 -10.93 -1.03 -7.62
N GLN A 61 -9.80 -1.60 -8.03
CA GLN A 61 -9.41 -2.95 -7.58
C GLN A 61 -9.13 -2.94 -6.07
N PHE A 62 -9.92 -3.71 -5.32
CA PHE A 62 -9.66 -3.98 -3.91
C PHE A 62 -8.50 -4.97 -3.76
N PHE A 63 -7.69 -4.78 -2.73
CA PHE A 63 -6.56 -5.65 -2.44
C PHE A 63 -6.25 -5.72 -0.93
N ILE A 64 -5.51 -6.75 -0.56
CA ILE A 64 -4.83 -6.86 0.73
C ILE A 64 -3.35 -6.66 0.46
N HIS A 65 -2.68 -5.79 1.22
CA HIS A 65 -1.23 -5.63 1.11
C HIS A 65 -0.54 -6.89 1.63
N ARG A 66 0.34 -7.53 0.83
CA ARG A 66 0.98 -8.81 1.20
C ARG A 66 1.75 -8.79 2.52
N THR A 67 2.55 -7.75 2.74
CA THR A 67 3.41 -7.64 3.91
C THR A 67 2.68 -7.05 5.13
N PHE A 68 2.02 -5.90 4.94
CA PHE A 68 1.38 -5.18 6.04
C PHE A 68 -0.06 -5.60 6.33
N ALA A 69 -0.63 -6.50 5.52
CA ALA A 69 -1.95 -7.11 5.71
C ALA A 69 -3.14 -6.13 5.84
N TYR A 70 -2.97 -4.86 5.45
CA TYR A 70 -4.07 -3.90 5.40
C TYR A 70 -4.90 -4.07 4.14
N ARG A 71 -6.19 -3.72 4.20
CA ARG A 71 -7.09 -3.66 3.04
C ARG A 71 -6.98 -2.30 2.36
N GLY A 72 -7.07 -2.28 1.04
CA GLY A 72 -7.06 -1.05 0.29
C GLY A 72 -7.75 -1.15 -1.05
N VAL A 73 -7.83 0.00 -1.74
CA VAL A 73 -8.31 0.11 -3.12
C VAL A 73 -7.29 0.88 -3.96
N ILE A 74 -7.10 0.45 -5.21
CA ILE A 74 -6.21 1.11 -6.17
C ILE A 74 -6.89 2.35 -6.76
N ILE A 75 -6.18 3.48 -6.75
CA ILE A 75 -6.60 4.75 -7.37
C ILE A 75 -6.06 4.86 -8.79
N CYS A 76 -4.76 4.68 -8.95
CA CYS A 76 -4.06 4.78 -10.22
C CYS A 76 -2.73 4.04 -10.19
N GLY A 77 -2.23 3.68 -11.38
CA GLY A 77 -0.95 3.01 -11.57
C GLY A 77 0.08 3.88 -12.28
N PHE A 78 1.35 3.58 -12.03
CA PHE A 78 2.51 4.27 -12.59
C PHE A 78 3.61 3.30 -13.00
N ASN A 79 4.13 3.52 -14.20
CA ASN A 79 5.39 2.94 -14.66
C ASN A 79 6.56 3.68 -14.01
N THR A 80 7.24 3.00 -13.09
CA THR A 80 8.25 3.61 -12.21
C THR A 80 9.64 3.08 -12.53
N ARG A 81 10.61 3.98 -12.69
CA ARG A 81 12.02 3.60 -12.88
C ARG A 81 12.54 2.90 -11.63
N TYR A 82 13.18 1.76 -11.84
CA TYR A 82 13.63 0.86 -10.79
C TYR A 82 15.12 0.58 -10.95
N HIS A 83 15.85 0.83 -9.86
CA HIS A 83 17.30 0.70 -9.77
C HIS A 83 17.64 -0.34 -8.71
N GLU A 84 18.32 -1.39 -9.11
CA GLU A 84 18.74 -2.48 -8.23
C GLU A 84 20.27 -2.44 -8.13
N LYS A 85 20.79 -2.27 -6.92
CA LYS A 85 22.24 -2.29 -6.68
C LYS A 85 22.68 -3.72 -6.42
N ASP A 86 23.22 -4.37 -7.44
CA ASP A 86 23.84 -5.70 -7.31
C ASP A 86 25.07 -5.64 -6.41
N THR A 87 25.03 -6.34 -5.27
CA THR A 87 26.17 -6.48 -4.35
C THR A 87 27.28 -7.40 -4.88
N ASN A 88 27.03 -8.14 -5.97
CA ASN A 88 27.96 -9.14 -6.53
C ASN A 88 28.96 -8.60 -7.57
N LYS A 89 28.97 -7.30 -7.89
CA LYS A 89 29.98 -6.72 -8.79
C LYS A 89 31.20 -6.26 -7.99
N ASN A 90 32.07 -7.21 -7.66
CA ASN A 90 33.44 -6.91 -7.27
C ASN A 90 34.17 -6.23 -8.44
N GLY A 91 34.51 -4.95 -8.29
CA GLY A 91 35.76 -4.40 -8.81
C GLY A 91 35.89 -4.04 -10.30
N SER A 92 34.84 -3.99 -11.12
CA SER A 92 34.93 -3.33 -12.44
C SER A 92 33.83 -2.28 -12.61
N VAL A 93 34.22 -1.01 -12.49
CA VAL A 93 33.44 0.12 -13.02
C VAL A 93 33.50 0.03 -14.54
N THR A 94 32.72 -0.87 -15.12
CA THR A 94 32.32 -0.74 -16.52
C THR A 94 31.15 0.24 -16.48
N GLN A 95 31.32 1.40 -17.12
CA GLN A 95 30.23 2.32 -17.46
C GLN A 95 29.29 1.66 -18.48
N ASP A 96 28.69 0.54 -18.13
CA ASP A 96 27.55 0.01 -18.85
C ASP A 96 26.32 0.46 -18.07
N SER A 97 25.58 1.34 -18.74
CA SER A 97 24.33 1.94 -18.28
C SER A 97 23.52 0.98 -17.41
N PRO A 98 23.06 1.38 -16.21
CA PRO A 98 22.09 0.59 -15.49
C PRO A 98 20.90 0.45 -16.43
N THR A 99 20.63 -0.76 -16.92
CA THR A 99 19.42 -1.03 -17.72
C THR A 99 18.25 -0.67 -16.84
N SER A 100 17.71 0.54 -17.01
CA SER A 100 16.61 1.07 -16.21
C SER A 100 15.42 0.14 -16.37
N LYS A 101 15.21 -0.75 -15.40
CA LYS A 101 14.01 -1.58 -15.34
C LYS A 101 12.84 -0.66 -14.98
N THR A 102 11.66 -0.94 -15.52
CA THR A 102 10.43 -0.28 -15.10
C THR A 102 9.61 -1.28 -14.30
N LYS A 103 9.07 -0.86 -13.16
CA LYS A 103 8.13 -1.63 -12.34
C LYS A 103 6.83 -0.86 -12.16
N GLN A 104 5.74 -1.58 -12.03
CA GLN A 104 4.42 -1.00 -11.82
C GLN A 104 4.19 -0.72 -10.33
N TYR A 105 3.80 0.51 -10.03
CA TYR A 105 3.42 0.99 -8.71
C TYR A 105 2.01 1.57 -8.74
N TYR A 106 1.34 1.61 -7.59
CA TYR A 106 -0.02 2.08 -7.47
C TYR A 106 -0.18 3.05 -6.31
N GLN A 107 -0.92 4.14 -6.52
CA GLN A 107 -1.45 4.91 -5.40
C GLN A 107 -2.72 4.23 -4.89
N VAL A 108 -2.82 4.08 -3.58
CA VAL A 108 -3.92 3.35 -2.92
C VAL A 108 -4.51 4.12 -1.76
N LEU A 109 -5.77 3.86 -1.45
CA LEU A 109 -6.41 4.24 -0.18
C LEU A 109 -6.46 3.02 0.73
N ILE A 110 -6.07 3.19 1.99
CA ILE A 110 -6.07 2.19 3.05
C ILE A 110 -7.39 2.26 3.81
N HIS A 111 -8.04 1.13 4.02
CA HIS A 111 -9.26 1.02 4.83
C HIS A 111 -9.06 1.60 6.24
N ARG A 112 -9.87 2.59 6.63
CA ARG A 112 -9.70 3.32 7.90
C ARG A 112 -9.67 2.43 9.14
N PRO A 113 -10.56 1.43 9.30
CA PRO A 113 -10.47 0.48 10.42
C PRO A 113 -9.13 -0.27 10.55
N ASP A 114 -8.32 -0.33 9.49
CA ASP A 114 -6.99 -0.97 9.54
C ASP A 114 -5.89 -0.01 10.02
N TRP A 115 -6.14 1.30 10.08
CA TRP A 115 -5.17 2.34 10.45
C TRP A 115 -4.47 2.10 11.80
N PRO A 116 -5.15 1.71 12.89
CA PRO A 116 -4.50 1.45 14.18
C PRO A 116 -3.50 0.28 14.15
N PHE A 117 -3.54 -0.54 13.10
CA PHE A 117 -2.69 -1.72 12.93
C PHE A 117 -1.61 -1.52 11.87
N LEU A 118 -1.57 -0.36 11.21
CA LEU A 118 -0.47 0.02 10.34
C LEU A 118 0.75 0.22 11.23
N GLY A 119 1.76 -0.63 11.08
CA GLY A 119 3.04 -0.47 11.79
C GLY A 119 3.85 0.76 11.34
N PHE A 120 3.20 1.76 10.76
CA PHE A 120 3.76 3.00 10.20
C PHE A 120 2.72 4.13 10.25
N PRO A 121 3.12 5.42 10.15
CA PRO A 121 2.21 6.55 10.29
C PRO A 121 1.14 6.62 9.20
N VAL A 122 -0.09 6.95 9.59
CA VAL A 122 -1.24 7.12 8.66
C VAL A 122 -1.10 8.34 7.75
N ASP A 123 -0.31 9.32 8.16
CA ASP A 123 -0.09 10.63 7.52
C ASP A 123 1.18 10.67 6.63
N MET A 124 1.69 9.51 6.23
CA MET A 124 2.94 9.37 5.46
C MET A 124 2.89 9.99 4.05
N THR A 125 1.70 10.28 3.51
CA THR A 125 1.58 10.88 2.18
C THR A 125 1.21 12.35 2.25
N SER A 126 2.16 13.19 1.79
CA SER A 126 2.04 14.63 1.75
C SER A 126 2.35 15.21 0.36
N TYR A 127 1.83 16.40 0.09
CA TYR A 127 1.91 17.07 -1.20
C TYR A 127 1.76 18.58 -1.14
N LEU A 128 2.26 19.26 -2.17
CA LEU A 128 2.13 20.71 -2.30
C LEU A 128 0.80 21.09 -2.93
N VAL A 129 0.08 22.01 -2.29
CA VAL A 129 -1.18 22.59 -2.79
C VAL A 129 -1.01 24.09 -2.99
N ASP A 130 -1.54 24.59 -4.11
CA ASP A 130 -1.60 26.01 -4.45
C ASP A 130 -2.69 26.75 -3.65
N ASN A 131 -2.62 26.66 -2.32
CA ASN A 131 -3.60 27.24 -1.39
C ASN A 131 -2.95 28.17 -0.34
N GLY A 132 -1.67 28.52 -0.48
CA GLY A 132 -1.03 29.41 0.49
C GLY A 132 -1.37 30.88 0.29
N PRO A 133 -1.03 31.73 1.27
CA PRO A 133 -1.30 33.16 1.23
C PRO A 133 -0.69 33.79 -0.03
N PRO A 134 -1.37 34.76 -0.67
CA PRO A 134 -0.75 35.55 -1.74
C PRO A 134 0.48 36.27 -1.19
N THR A 135 1.64 36.07 -1.82
CA THR A 135 2.81 36.91 -1.48
C THR A 135 2.72 38.25 -2.21
N PRO A 136 3.43 39.31 -1.74
CA PRO A 136 3.48 40.61 -2.42
C PRO A 136 3.99 40.54 -3.88
N THR A 137 4.62 39.44 -4.27
CA THR A 137 5.13 39.21 -5.63
C THR A 137 4.12 38.56 -6.59
N GLY A 138 2.89 38.30 -6.13
CA GLY A 138 1.86 37.61 -6.90
C GLY A 138 2.07 36.09 -7.02
N ARG A 139 3.15 35.54 -6.47
CA ARG A 139 3.39 34.09 -6.37
C ARG A 139 2.82 33.58 -5.05
N THR A 140 2.00 32.55 -5.06
CA THR A 140 1.48 31.91 -3.85
C THR A 140 2.51 30.91 -3.30
N GLU A 141 2.77 30.97 -1.99
CA GLU A 141 3.48 29.89 -1.31
C GLU A 141 2.59 28.63 -1.36
N LYS A 142 3.17 27.46 -1.61
CA LYS A 142 2.43 26.20 -1.60
C LYS A 142 2.40 25.62 -0.19
N ILE A 143 1.24 25.13 0.23
CA ILE A 143 1.08 24.49 1.54
C ILE A 143 1.30 22.98 1.39
N LEU A 144 2.05 22.39 2.32
CA LEU A 144 2.15 20.93 2.42
C LEU A 144 0.86 20.38 3.05
N THR A 145 0.06 19.67 2.26
CA THR A 145 -1.17 18.99 2.69
C THR A 145 -0.93 17.49 2.81
N VAL A 146 -1.60 16.86 3.76
CA VAL A 146 -1.50 15.42 4.05
C VAL A 146 -2.79 14.72 3.62
N ILE A 147 -2.66 13.50 3.07
CA ILE A 147 -3.79 12.59 2.89
C ILE A 147 -3.59 11.39 3.81
N ASN A 148 -4.34 11.35 4.91
CA ASN A 148 -4.33 10.22 5.83
C ASN A 148 -4.80 8.96 5.11
N GLY A 149 -4.15 7.83 5.40
CA GLY A 149 -4.52 6.53 4.84
C GLY A 149 -4.21 6.39 3.35
N MET A 150 -3.35 7.21 2.78
CA MET A 150 -2.94 7.08 1.39
C MET A 150 -1.50 6.55 1.29
N ASP A 151 -1.26 5.56 0.41
CA ASP A 151 0.03 4.86 0.29
C ASP A 151 0.38 4.55 -1.17
N CYS A 152 1.66 4.26 -1.45
CA CYS A 152 2.18 3.86 -2.75
C CYS A 152 2.80 2.46 -2.69
N VAL A 153 2.18 1.51 -3.39
CA VAL A 153 2.52 0.08 -3.29
C VAL A 153 3.06 -0.45 -4.61
N SER A 154 3.95 -1.44 -4.56
CA SER A 154 4.38 -2.15 -5.77
C SER A 154 3.32 -3.15 -6.22
N GLN A 155 3.32 -3.53 -7.50
CA GLN A 155 2.46 -4.61 -8.00
C GLN A 155 2.66 -5.92 -7.24
N ASP A 156 3.89 -6.20 -6.81
CA ASP A 156 4.22 -7.41 -6.05
C ASP A 156 3.55 -7.43 -4.67
N ASP A 157 3.26 -6.26 -4.08
CA ASP A 157 2.60 -6.14 -2.78
C ASP A 157 1.07 -6.30 -2.85
N VAL A 158 0.48 -6.35 -4.05
CA VAL A 158 -0.98 -6.41 -4.25
C VAL A 158 -1.45 -7.88 -4.24
N LEU A 159 -2.32 -8.21 -3.27
CA LEU A 159 -3.14 -9.42 -3.31
C LEU A 159 -4.60 -9.03 -3.60
N PRO A 160 -5.05 -9.12 -4.86
CA PRO A 160 -6.39 -8.66 -5.25
C PRO A 160 -7.46 -9.54 -4.62
N TYR A 161 -8.58 -8.94 -4.23
CA TYR A 161 -9.77 -9.66 -3.78
C TYR A 161 -11.04 -8.96 -4.22
N ALA A 162 -12.15 -9.70 -4.26
CA ALA A 162 -13.48 -9.16 -4.47
C ALA A 162 -14.21 -9.15 -3.12
N PRO A 163 -14.64 -7.98 -2.61
CA PRO A 163 -15.36 -7.91 -1.34
C PRO A 163 -16.75 -8.54 -1.43
N LEU A 164 -17.26 -8.98 -0.28
CA LEU A 164 -18.59 -9.55 -0.15
C LEU A 164 -19.69 -8.48 0.01
N GLU A 165 -19.35 -7.38 0.68
CA GLU A 165 -20.30 -6.34 1.07
C GLU A 165 -19.96 -5.00 0.42
N GLU A 166 -20.96 -4.13 0.24
CA GLU A 166 -20.77 -2.78 -0.31
C GLU A 166 -20.01 -1.85 0.64
N THR A 167 -20.02 -2.11 1.95
CA THR A 167 -19.21 -1.33 2.93
C THR A 167 -17.75 -1.78 2.99
N ALA A 168 -17.25 -2.38 1.90
CA ALA A 168 -15.92 -3.00 1.80
C ALA A 168 -14.76 -2.09 2.19
N LEU A 169 -14.88 -0.79 1.89
CA LEU A 169 -13.83 0.18 2.16
C LEU A 169 -14.35 1.49 2.75
N GLU A 170 -13.90 1.81 3.97
CA GLU A 170 -14.15 3.09 4.61
C GLU A 170 -12.93 4.01 4.44
N HIS A 171 -13.10 5.13 3.73
CA HIS A 171 -12.07 6.16 3.57
C HIS A 171 -12.69 7.50 3.12
N ASP A 172 -12.18 8.65 3.59
CA ASP A 172 -12.74 9.99 3.29
C ASP A 172 -12.74 10.35 1.80
N LEU A 173 -11.89 9.69 1.03
CA LEU A 173 -11.76 9.91 -0.42
C LEU A 173 -12.51 8.86 -1.24
N PHE A 174 -12.95 7.75 -0.63
CA PHE A 174 -13.53 6.65 -1.38
C PHE A 174 -14.80 7.10 -2.11
N ASP A 175 -15.78 7.61 -1.36
CA ASP A 175 -17.07 8.07 -1.92
C ASP A 175 -16.93 9.31 -2.79
N ARG A 176 -15.78 9.98 -2.79
CA ARG A 176 -15.49 11.09 -3.70
C ARG A 176 -15.00 10.61 -5.05
N ILE A 177 -14.26 9.51 -5.09
CA ILE A 177 -13.57 9.03 -6.30
C ILE A 177 -14.34 7.88 -6.96
N PHE A 178 -14.92 7.00 -6.15
CA PHE A 178 -15.49 5.74 -6.61
C PHE A 178 -17.01 5.67 -6.40
N GLU A 179 -17.62 4.87 -7.24
CA GLU A 179 -18.96 4.32 -7.06
C GLU A 179 -18.88 2.80 -7.05
N LEU A 180 -19.67 2.16 -6.20
CA LEU A 180 -19.76 0.71 -6.12
C LEU A 180 -20.79 0.19 -7.12
N LYS A 181 -20.46 -0.93 -7.77
CA LYS A 181 -21.33 -1.62 -8.71
C LYS A 181 -21.26 -3.12 -8.46
N LEU A 182 -22.35 -3.80 -8.76
CA LEU A 182 -22.36 -5.26 -8.84
C LEU A 182 -22.05 -5.68 -10.28
N LYS A 183 -20.97 -6.43 -10.48
CA LYS A 183 -20.58 -6.99 -11.77
C LYS A 183 -20.38 -8.49 -11.63
N ASN A 184 -21.18 -9.27 -12.36
CA ASN A 184 -21.16 -10.75 -12.29
C ASN A 184 -21.32 -11.29 -10.86
N GLY A 185 -22.15 -10.64 -10.05
CA GLY A 185 -22.37 -11.00 -8.63
C GLY A 185 -21.22 -10.63 -7.68
N LEU A 186 -20.20 -9.90 -8.15
CA LEU A 186 -19.10 -9.40 -7.34
C LEU A 186 -19.20 -7.89 -7.18
N VAL A 187 -18.89 -7.39 -5.98
CA VAL A 187 -18.77 -5.96 -5.71
C VAL A 187 -17.48 -5.44 -6.35
N VAL A 188 -17.62 -4.43 -7.21
CA VAL A 188 -16.51 -3.75 -7.87
C VAL A 188 -16.64 -2.24 -7.66
N ALA A 189 -15.52 -1.55 -7.47
CA ALA A 189 -15.50 -0.08 -7.49
C ALA A 189 -15.12 0.39 -8.90
N GLY A 190 -15.81 1.43 -9.38
CA GLY A 190 -15.46 2.15 -10.61
C GLY A 190 -15.27 3.63 -10.32
N ILE A 191 -14.36 4.29 -11.05
CA ILE A 191 -14.23 5.75 -10.97
C ILE A 191 -15.56 6.37 -11.39
N LYS A 192 -16.03 7.35 -10.62
CA LYS A 192 -17.28 8.05 -10.94
C LYS A 192 -17.23 8.72 -12.32
N PRO A 193 -18.30 8.66 -13.13
CA PRO A 193 -18.28 9.14 -14.52
C PRO A 193 -17.79 10.58 -14.68
N GLU A 194 -18.18 11.47 -13.78
CA GLU A 194 -17.78 12.89 -13.78
C GLU A 194 -16.29 13.12 -13.53
N LEU A 195 -15.58 12.11 -13.01
CA LEU A 195 -14.14 12.17 -12.74
C LEU A 195 -13.31 11.46 -13.81
N ILE A 196 -13.92 10.68 -14.72
CA ILE A 196 -13.20 9.86 -15.70
C ILE A 196 -12.31 10.73 -16.61
N ASP A 197 -12.83 11.85 -17.09
CA ASP A 197 -12.07 12.72 -17.99
C ASP A 197 -10.90 13.37 -17.25
N ASN A 198 -11.12 13.91 -16.05
CA ASN A 198 -10.04 14.47 -15.22
C ASN A 198 -8.97 13.41 -14.91
N TYR A 199 -9.39 12.19 -14.61
CA TYR A 199 -8.51 11.07 -14.36
C TYR A 199 -7.63 10.75 -15.58
N ARG A 200 -8.23 10.63 -16.77
CA ARG A 200 -7.53 10.34 -18.03
C ARG A 200 -6.56 11.43 -18.46
N HIS A 201 -6.89 12.70 -18.20
CA HIS A 201 -6.08 13.84 -18.60
C HIS A 201 -5.01 14.22 -17.55
N SER A 202 -5.04 13.64 -16.34
CA SER A 202 -4.08 13.94 -15.27
C SER A 202 -2.71 13.31 -15.52
N ASN A 203 -2.00 13.80 -16.54
CA ASN A 203 -0.64 13.36 -16.90
C ASN A 203 0.45 13.71 -15.86
N ARG A 204 0.10 14.30 -14.71
CA ARG A 204 1.05 14.80 -13.71
C ARG A 204 0.50 14.69 -12.30
N THR A 205 0.48 13.48 -11.77
CA THR A 205 0.32 13.33 -10.34
C THR A 205 1.70 13.49 -9.70
N TRP A 206 1.90 14.55 -8.93
CA TRP A 206 2.99 14.70 -7.95
C TRP A 206 3.02 13.54 -6.93
N LEU A 207 2.03 12.65 -7.01
CA LEU A 207 1.91 11.36 -6.33
C LEU A 207 2.68 10.23 -7.02
N ALA A 208 3.03 10.37 -8.31
CA ALA A 208 3.77 9.36 -9.01
C ALA A 208 5.18 9.22 -8.41
N PRO A 209 5.60 7.99 -8.03
CA PRO A 209 6.97 7.76 -7.62
C PRO A 209 7.92 8.10 -8.78
N ARG A 210 8.99 8.82 -8.45
CA ARG A 210 9.98 9.31 -9.41
C ARG A 210 10.96 8.23 -9.81
N ASP A 211 11.57 7.60 -8.80
CA ASP A 211 12.52 6.50 -8.91
C ASP A 211 12.42 5.63 -7.65
N VAL A 212 12.66 4.33 -7.83
CA VAL A 212 12.77 3.35 -6.75
C VAL A 212 14.16 2.74 -6.77
N PHE A 213 14.81 2.69 -5.62
CA PHE A 213 16.12 2.08 -5.42
C PHE A 213 15.98 0.90 -4.47
N THR A 214 16.58 -0.24 -4.79
CA THR A 214 16.69 -1.36 -3.85
C THR A 214 18.15 -1.78 -3.66
N GLN A 215 18.47 -2.21 -2.45
CA GLN A 215 19.73 -2.84 -2.10
C GLN A 215 19.48 -3.92 -1.03
N VAL A 216 20.12 -5.08 -1.19
CA VAL A 216 20.12 -6.14 -0.18
C VAL A 216 21.50 -6.26 0.45
N THR A 217 21.56 -6.17 1.78
CA THR A 217 22.77 -6.38 2.58
C THR A 217 22.40 -7.21 3.80
N ASP A 218 23.16 -8.27 4.11
CA ASP A 218 22.95 -9.11 5.31
C ASP A 218 21.51 -9.60 5.52
N ASN A 219 20.85 -10.05 4.45
CA ASN A 219 19.45 -10.50 4.41
C ASN A 219 18.41 -9.41 4.71
N ILE A 220 18.80 -8.13 4.67
CA ILE A 220 17.90 -6.99 4.78
C ILE A 220 17.85 -6.32 3.41
N GLU A 221 16.67 -6.31 2.80
CA GLU A 221 16.37 -5.46 1.64
C GLU A 221 15.94 -4.08 2.13
N VAL A 222 16.63 -3.05 1.64
CA VAL A 222 16.22 -1.65 1.80
C VAL A 222 15.71 -1.17 0.44
N THR A 223 14.43 -0.80 0.39
CA THR A 223 13.82 -0.13 -0.76
C THR A 223 13.57 1.34 -0.44
N VAL A 224 14.01 2.24 -1.31
CA VAL A 224 13.75 3.69 -1.22
C VAL A 224 12.92 4.12 -2.41
N THR A 225 11.71 4.61 -2.15
CA THR A 225 10.83 5.20 -3.17
C THR A 225 10.85 6.72 -3.03
N THR A 226 11.16 7.43 -4.12
CA THR A 226 11.27 8.89 -4.11
C THR A 226 10.09 9.55 -4.82
N PHE A 227 9.68 10.73 -4.36
CA PHE A 227 8.59 11.52 -4.93
C PHE A 227 9.05 12.98 -5.02
N TYR A 228 8.89 13.58 -6.19
CA TYR A 228 9.13 15.01 -6.37
C TYR A 228 7.80 15.75 -6.23
N LEU A 229 7.65 16.52 -5.16
CA LEU A 229 6.40 17.23 -4.85
C LEU A 229 6.28 18.56 -5.59
N GLY A 230 7.39 19.07 -6.13
CA GLY A 230 7.46 20.30 -6.89
C GLY A 230 8.30 21.38 -6.23
N GLU A 231 8.10 22.60 -6.69
CA GLU A 231 8.80 23.79 -6.20
C GLU A 231 7.88 24.57 -5.25
N ASN A 232 8.46 25.13 -4.20
CA ASN A 232 7.80 26.05 -3.29
C ASN A 232 8.62 27.33 -3.14
N LEU A 233 7.96 28.47 -2.98
CA LEU A 233 8.61 29.77 -2.76
C LEU A 233 8.59 30.07 -1.26
N VAL A 234 9.75 29.97 -0.61
CA VAL A 234 9.88 30.23 0.83
C VAL A 234 10.85 31.38 1.03
N ASN A 235 10.40 32.46 1.66
CA ASN A 235 11.19 33.69 1.87
C ASN A 235 11.81 34.25 0.58
N GLY A 236 11.06 34.20 -0.53
CA GLY A 236 11.51 34.69 -1.84
C GLY A 236 12.52 33.79 -2.56
N GLN A 237 12.86 32.63 -2.00
CA GLN A 237 13.76 31.64 -2.61
C GLN A 237 12.97 30.41 -3.09
N THR A 238 13.25 29.95 -4.31
CA THR A 238 12.69 28.70 -4.83
C THR A 238 13.34 27.52 -4.14
N LYS A 239 12.52 26.65 -3.53
CA LYS A 239 12.95 25.41 -2.87
C LYS A 239 12.29 24.22 -3.55
N HIS A 240 13.08 23.20 -3.87
CA HIS A 240 12.59 21.92 -4.38
C HIS A 240 12.19 21.01 -3.22
N VAL A 241 10.96 20.48 -3.27
CA VAL A 241 10.39 19.66 -2.20
C VAL A 241 10.31 18.21 -2.65
N TRP A 242 10.86 17.33 -1.81
CA TRP A 242 10.92 15.90 -2.05
C TRP A 242 10.32 15.14 -0.87
N ARG A 243 9.69 14.00 -1.15
CA ARG A 243 9.27 13.01 -0.18
C ARG A 243 9.95 11.69 -0.54
N TYR A 244 10.37 10.93 0.47
CA TYR A 244 10.89 9.59 0.27
C TYR A 244 10.28 8.63 1.29
N VAL A 245 10.07 7.39 0.87
CA VAL A 245 9.61 6.30 1.71
C VAL A 245 10.71 5.24 1.74
N VAL A 246 11.14 4.85 2.93
CA VAL A 246 12.13 3.80 3.14
C VAL A 246 11.43 2.58 3.72
N ARG A 247 11.51 1.46 3.01
CA ARG A 247 11.01 0.16 3.47
C ARG A 247 12.20 -0.76 3.73
N SER A 248 12.24 -1.34 4.94
CA SER A 248 13.21 -2.36 5.30
C SER A 248 12.50 -3.71 5.44
N THR A 249 12.97 -4.71 4.70
CA THR A 249 12.41 -6.06 4.69
C THR A 249 13.50 -7.06 5.06
N ARG A 250 13.26 -7.87 6.10
CA ARG A 250 14.19 -8.92 6.52
C ARG A 250 13.77 -10.26 5.93
N PHE A 251 14.67 -10.91 5.20
CA PHE A 251 14.47 -12.28 4.75
C PHE A 251 14.91 -13.24 5.86
N PHE A 252 13.97 -14.02 6.37
CA PHE A 252 14.30 -15.16 7.22
C PHE A 252 14.59 -16.37 6.34
N HIS A 253 15.73 -17.02 6.55
CA HIS A 253 16.00 -18.31 5.91
C HIS A 253 14.91 -19.30 6.36
N LYS A 254 14.35 -20.05 5.41
CA LYS A 254 13.59 -21.26 5.75
C LYS A 254 14.52 -22.19 6.51
N ILE A 255 14.25 -22.41 7.79
CA ILE A 255 14.80 -23.55 8.52
C ILE A 255 14.14 -24.76 7.84
N GLY A 256 14.97 -25.57 7.18
CA GLY A 256 14.54 -26.79 6.49
C GLY A 256 14.03 -27.86 7.44
#